data_AF-A0A2D8BFP9-F1
#
_entry.id   AF-A0A2D8BFP9-F1
#
_cell.length_a   1.000
_cell.length_b   1.000
_cell.length_c   1.000
_cell.angle_alpha   90.00
_cell.angle_beta   90.00
_cell.angle_gamma   90.00
#
_symmetry.space_group_name_H-M   'P 1'
#
loop_
_entity.id
_entity.type
_entity.pdbx_description
1 polymer ?
#
loop_
_entity_poly.entity_id
_entity_poly.type
_entity_poly.pdbx_seq_one_letter_code
_entity_poly.pdbx_strand_id
1 'polypeptide(L)'
;MMKSSGPYHGVVCHSFGGVAALNSVRYGSSCEKLVLISTGMYEVKPTFKGFVGLFGLDVEYYTDRLFELAESIHGVNPGDLGLDRFSTQIETETLIVHCEDDKEAIKEIALSLHEDMKNSTLHLTEGLKHRRILRDEKVAEMVLNFL
;
A
#
# COMPACT_ATOMS: atom_id res chain seq x y z
N MET A 1 14.62 4.30 21.83
CA MET A 1 13.44 5.13 21.51
C MET A 1 13.72 5.90 20.24
N MET A 2 12.98 5.65 19.16
CA MET A 2 12.99 6.52 17.98
C MET A 2 12.44 7.89 18.42
N LYS A 3 13.20 8.96 18.24
CA LYS A 3 12.71 10.34 18.39
C LYS A 3 11.57 10.52 17.40
N SER A 4 10.39 10.93 17.87
CA SER A 4 9.31 11.32 16.94
C SER A 4 9.66 12.68 16.34
N SER A 5 9.70 12.75 15.01
CA SER A 5 9.94 13.99 14.26
C SER A 5 8.64 14.61 13.73
N GLY A 6 7.51 14.26 14.36
CA GLY A 6 6.16 14.67 13.97
C GLY A 6 5.47 15.58 14.99
N PRO A 7 4.21 15.98 14.73
CA PRO A 7 3.36 15.47 13.65
C PRO A 7 3.78 15.97 12.26
N TYR A 8 3.66 15.11 11.26
CA TYR A 8 3.88 15.47 9.86
C TYR A 8 2.57 15.94 9.23
N HIS A 9 2.63 17.01 8.42
CA HIS A 9 1.49 17.49 7.64
C HIS A 9 0.94 16.41 6.71
N GLY A 10 1.83 15.76 5.94
CA GLY A 10 1.43 14.60 5.17
C GLY A 10 2.58 13.67 4.81
N VAL A 11 2.22 12.47 4.37
CA VAL A 11 3.14 11.42 3.93
C VAL A 11 2.80 11.03 2.51
N VAL A 12 3.78 11.15 1.61
CA VAL A 12 3.69 10.70 0.22
C VAL A 12 4.44 9.40 0.08
N CYS A 13 3.79 8.38 -0.47
CA CYS A 13 4.36 7.06 -0.58
C CYS A 13 4.00 6.38 -1.90
N HIS A 14 4.90 5.52 -2.36
CA HIS A 14 4.78 4.81 -3.63
C HIS A 14 4.85 3.31 -3.41
N SER A 15 4.02 2.55 -4.13
CA SER A 15 4.08 1.08 -4.17
C SER A 15 3.98 0.47 -2.77
N PHE A 16 4.99 -0.30 -2.35
CA PHE A 16 5.06 -0.90 -1.03
C PHE A 16 5.13 0.14 0.11
N GLY A 17 5.57 1.36 -0.19
CA GLY A 17 5.52 2.48 0.75
C GLY A 17 4.10 2.79 1.22
N GLY A 18 3.08 2.56 0.39
CA GLY A 18 1.67 2.70 0.79
C GLY A 18 1.28 1.71 1.87
N VAL A 19 1.71 0.45 1.73
CA VAL A 19 1.48 -0.60 2.73
C VAL A 19 2.13 -0.24 4.06
N ALA A 20 3.39 0.23 4.00
CA ALA A 20 4.14 0.62 5.18
C ALA A 20 3.53 1.85 5.87
N ALA A 21 3.09 2.86 5.10
CA ALA A 21 2.48 4.07 5.63
C ALA A 21 1.16 3.75 6.35
N LEU A 22 0.29 2.96 5.74
CA LEU A 22 -0.99 2.58 6.33
C LEU A 22 -0.81 1.72 7.59
N ASN A 23 0.12 0.75 7.58
CA ASN A 23 0.46 0.01 8.80
C ASN A 23 1.05 0.93 9.88
N SER A 24 1.87 1.91 9.51
CA SER A 24 2.41 2.89 10.48
C SER A 24 1.28 3.70 11.14
N VAL A 25 0.30 4.16 10.36
CA VAL A 25 -0.88 4.86 10.89
C VAL A 25 -1.71 3.95 11.80
N ARG A 26 -1.95 2.70 11.38
CA ARG A 26 -2.61 1.68 12.22
C ARG A 26 -1.92 1.48 13.57
N TYR A 27 -0.59 1.54 13.62
CA TYR A 27 0.19 1.40 14.85
C TYR A 27 0.38 2.70 15.63
N GLY A 28 -0.36 3.76 15.30
CA GLY A 28 -0.43 4.99 16.10
C GLY A 28 0.43 6.14 15.62
N SER A 29 1.08 6.03 14.45
CA SER A 29 1.66 7.21 13.80
C SER A 29 0.56 8.15 13.33
N SER A 30 0.79 9.45 13.46
CA SER A 30 -0.17 10.48 13.06
C SER A 30 0.37 11.33 11.90
N CYS A 31 -0.47 11.56 10.89
CA CYS A 31 -0.30 12.61 9.89
C CYS A 31 -1.67 13.16 9.53
N GLU A 32 -1.73 14.40 9.04
CA GLU A 32 -3.01 15.01 8.64
C GLU A 32 -3.49 14.43 7.30
N LYS A 33 -2.55 14.20 6.37
CA LYS A 33 -2.82 13.75 5.01
C LYS A 33 -1.94 12.58 4.55
N LEU A 34 -2.53 11.64 3.82
CA LEU A 34 -1.82 10.54 3.15
C LEU A 34 -1.94 10.66 1.64
N VAL A 35 -0.84 10.40 0.94
CA VAL A 35 -0.84 10.27 -0.53
C VAL A 35 -0.29 8.91 -0.88
N LEU A 36 -1.13 8.07 -1.47
CA LEU A 36 -0.82 6.72 -1.90
C LEU A 36 -0.70 6.67 -3.42
N ILE A 37 0.51 6.44 -3.94
CA ILE A 37 0.76 6.36 -5.38
C ILE A 37 1.07 4.90 -5.76
N SER A 38 0.28 4.33 -6.66
CA SER A 38 0.48 2.96 -7.16
C SER A 38 0.62 1.90 -6.06
N THR A 39 -0.23 1.89 -5.03
CA THR A 39 -0.11 0.97 -3.88
C THR A 39 0.05 -0.49 -4.33
N GLY A 40 1.11 -1.13 -3.85
CA GLY A 40 1.60 -2.37 -4.46
C GLY A 40 0.95 -3.67 -3.98
N MET A 41 0.21 -3.65 -2.87
CA MET A 41 -0.33 -4.87 -2.25
C MET A 41 -1.53 -4.53 -1.39
N TYR A 42 -2.62 -5.27 -1.57
CA TYR A 42 -3.82 -5.20 -0.74
C TYR A 42 -3.85 -6.36 0.25
N GLU A 43 -3.83 -7.60 -0.24
CA GLU A 43 -3.65 -8.81 0.55
C GLU A 43 -2.19 -9.31 0.52
N VAL A 44 -1.69 -9.85 1.62
CA VAL A 44 -0.28 -10.31 1.73
C VAL A 44 -0.07 -11.68 1.07
N LYS A 45 -1.06 -12.59 1.19
CA LYS A 45 -0.91 -13.98 0.76
C LYS A 45 -0.63 -14.14 -0.75
N PRO A 46 -1.30 -13.40 -1.65
CA PRO A 46 -0.98 -13.43 -3.08
C PRO A 46 0.48 -13.07 -3.41
N THR A 47 1.08 -12.13 -2.69
CA THR A 47 2.48 -11.74 -2.90
C THR A 47 3.44 -12.89 -2.57
N PHE A 48 3.20 -13.62 -1.49
CA PHE A 48 3.98 -14.81 -1.15
C PHE A 48 3.78 -15.92 -2.19
N LYS A 49 2.53 -16.16 -2.63
CA LYS A 49 2.25 -17.14 -3.70
C LYS A 49 3.01 -16.81 -4.98
N GLY A 50 3.02 -15.54 -5.37
CA GLY A 50 3.81 -15.06 -6.50
C GLY A 50 5.30 -15.36 -6.34
N PHE A 51 5.86 -15.05 -5.17
CA PHE A 51 7.26 -15.33 -4.88
C PHE A 51 7.60 -16.83 -4.94
N VAL A 52 6.78 -17.69 -4.34
CA VAL A 52 6.96 -19.15 -4.40
C VAL A 52 6.87 -19.67 -5.84
N GLY A 53 5.89 -19.16 -6.60
CA GLY A 53 5.70 -19.52 -8.01
C GLY A 53 6.88 -19.15 -8.91
N LEU A 54 7.60 -18.06 -8.62
CA LEU A 54 8.82 -17.68 -9.36
C LEU A 54 9.90 -18.77 -9.32
N PHE A 55 9.92 -19.60 -8.27
CA PHE A 55 10.88 -20.70 -8.13
C PHE A 55 10.34 -22.04 -8.63
N GLY A 56 9.12 -22.09 -9.19
CA GLY A 56 8.50 -23.32 -9.68
C GLY A 56 8.19 -24.34 -8.58
N LEU A 57 8.01 -23.87 -7.35
CA LEU A 57 7.70 -24.70 -6.19
C LEU A 57 6.18 -24.92 -6.05
N ASP A 58 5.78 -25.87 -5.20
CA ASP A 58 4.37 -26.05 -4.82
C ASP A 58 3.85 -24.80 -4.09
N VAL A 59 3.01 -24.04 -4.79
CA VAL A 59 2.58 -22.70 -4.37
C VAL A 59 1.85 -22.74 -3.04
N GLU A 60 0.92 -23.67 -2.82
CA GLU A 60 0.16 -23.70 -1.57
C GLU A 60 1.03 -24.21 -0.43
N TYR A 61 1.75 -25.32 -0.64
CA TYR A 61 2.58 -25.92 0.39
C TYR A 61 3.67 -24.98 0.91
N TYR A 62 4.41 -24.32 0.02
CA TYR A 62 5.50 -23.44 0.44
C TYR A 62 5.04 -22.05 0.86
N THR A 63 3.89 -21.56 0.38
CA THR A 63 3.33 -20.28 0.88
C THR A 63 2.98 -20.39 2.35
N ASP A 64 2.27 -21.45 2.75
CA ASP A 64 1.86 -21.63 4.15
C ASP A 64 3.09 -21.77 5.07
N ARG A 65 4.11 -22.51 4.64
CA ARG A 65 5.36 -22.63 5.40
C ARG A 65 6.14 -21.31 5.53
N LEU A 66 6.14 -20.47 4.49
CA LEU A 66 6.76 -19.14 4.57
C LEU A 66 5.98 -18.22 5.49
N PHE A 67 4.65 -18.32 5.51
CA PHE A 67 3.80 -17.59 6.46
C PHE A 67 4.10 -17.98 7.90
N GLU A 68 4.11 -19.29 8.20
CA GLU A 68 4.45 -19.82 9.52
C GLU A 68 5.87 -19.42 9.95
N LEU A 69 6.84 -19.48 9.02
CA LEU A 69 8.20 -19.08 9.30
C LEU A 69 8.28 -17.58 9.64
N ALA A 70 7.67 -16.71 8.83
CA ALA A 70 7.66 -15.28 9.06
C ALA A 70 6.99 -14.93 10.40
N GLU A 71 5.87 -15.58 10.72
CA GLU A 71 5.21 -15.44 12.02
C GLU A 71 6.12 -15.87 13.18
N SER A 72 6.82 -17.01 13.05
CA SER A 72 7.74 -17.47 14.08
C SER A 72 8.94 -16.55 14.32
N ILE A 73 9.40 -15.84 13.28
CA ILE A 73 10.55 -14.92 13.35
C ILE A 73 10.13 -13.55 13.92
N HIS A 74 8.97 -13.05 13.51
CA HIS A 74 8.55 -11.68 13.80
C HIS A 74 7.50 -11.56 14.89
N GLY A 75 6.87 -12.67 15.30
CA GLY A 75 5.79 -12.69 16.30
C GLY A 75 4.49 -12.01 15.82
N VAL A 76 4.35 -11.81 14.50
CA VAL A 76 3.19 -11.18 13.87
C VAL A 76 2.79 -12.04 12.68
N ASN A 77 1.50 -12.38 12.59
CA ASN A 77 0.98 -13.09 11.42
C ASN A 77 1.11 -12.17 10.19
N PRO A 78 1.81 -12.59 9.12
CA PRO A 78 1.98 -11.75 7.93
C PRO A 78 0.66 -11.30 7.32
N GLY A 79 -0.39 -12.13 7.38
CA GLY A 79 -1.71 -11.80 6.87
C GLY A 79 -2.34 -10.60 7.57
N ASP A 80 -2.00 -10.35 8.83
CA ASP A 80 -2.50 -9.18 9.56
C ASP A 80 -1.94 -7.88 9.00
N LEU A 81 -0.81 -7.89 8.30
CA LEU A 81 -0.22 -6.69 7.68
C LEU A 81 -0.92 -6.29 6.37
N GLY A 82 -1.84 -7.12 5.88
CA GLY A 82 -2.66 -6.86 4.70
C GLY A 82 -3.60 -5.69 4.91
N LEU A 83 -3.70 -4.82 3.91
CA LEU A 83 -4.56 -3.65 3.93
C LEU A 83 -6.03 -4.06 4.02
N ASP A 84 -6.39 -5.20 3.43
CA ASP A 84 -7.72 -5.83 3.51
C ASP A 84 -8.24 -6.03 4.95
N ARG A 85 -7.35 -6.03 5.93
CA ARG A 85 -7.70 -6.25 7.34
C ARG A 85 -8.05 -4.98 8.10
N PHE A 86 -7.61 -3.82 7.64
CA PHE A 86 -7.66 -2.61 8.47
C PHE A 86 -7.81 -1.29 7.72
N SER A 87 -7.77 -1.27 6.39
CA SER A 87 -8.00 -0.07 5.56
C SER A 87 -9.27 0.69 5.96
N THR A 88 -10.35 -0.02 6.31
CA THR A 88 -11.63 0.54 6.79
C THR A 88 -11.53 1.33 8.10
N GLN A 89 -10.46 1.13 8.87
CA GLN A 89 -10.18 1.81 10.14
C GLN A 89 -9.35 3.09 9.94
N ILE A 90 -8.87 3.36 8.73
CA ILE A 90 -8.06 4.53 8.42
C ILE A 90 -8.97 5.74 8.22
N GLU A 91 -8.87 6.71 9.13
CA GLU A 91 -9.65 7.95 9.09
C GLU A 91 -8.87 9.13 8.48
N THR A 92 -7.56 8.97 8.26
CA THR A 92 -6.71 10.03 7.69
C THR A 92 -7.17 10.40 6.28
N GLU A 93 -7.25 11.71 6.01
CA GLU A 93 -7.59 12.22 4.68
C GLU A 93 -6.56 11.71 3.66
N THR A 94 -7.03 11.02 2.62
CA THR A 94 -6.16 10.26 1.72
C THR A 94 -6.41 10.56 0.25
N LEU A 95 -5.36 10.88 -0.49
CA LEU A 95 -5.35 10.88 -1.95
C LEU A 95 -4.75 9.56 -2.45
N ILE A 96 -5.47 8.87 -3.32
CA ILE A 96 -5.03 7.65 -3.99
C ILE A 96 -4.83 7.98 -5.46
N VAL A 97 -3.62 7.77 -5.99
CA VAL A 97 -3.30 7.95 -7.41
C VAL A 97 -2.80 6.63 -7.98
N HIS A 98 -3.42 6.12 -9.03
CA HIS A 98 -3.05 4.83 -9.62
C HIS A 98 -3.14 4.86 -11.14
N CYS A 99 -2.25 4.15 -11.83
CA CYS A 99 -2.32 4.06 -13.28
C CYS A 99 -3.06 2.80 -13.73
N GLU A 100 -4.06 2.92 -14.61
CA GLU A 100 -4.89 1.80 -15.05
C GLU A 100 -4.09 0.70 -15.76
N ASP A 101 -3.04 1.08 -16.50
CA ASP A 101 -2.14 0.16 -17.21
C ASP A 101 -0.88 -0.20 -16.40
N ASP A 102 -0.91 -0.02 -15.08
CA ASP A 102 0.13 -0.52 -14.18
C ASP A 102 0.16 -2.05 -14.16
N LYS A 103 1.31 -2.61 -14.56
CA LYS A 103 1.54 -4.07 -14.62
C LYS A 103 2.25 -4.61 -13.39
N GLU A 104 2.74 -3.74 -12.52
CA GLU A 104 3.42 -4.12 -11.28
C GLU A 104 2.40 -4.15 -10.11
N ALA A 105 1.44 -3.22 -10.12
CA ALA A 105 0.34 -3.16 -9.15
C ALA A 105 -1.00 -3.02 -9.88
N ILE A 106 -1.90 -4.00 -9.70
CA ILE A 106 -3.21 -4.00 -10.37
C ILE A 106 -4.10 -2.87 -9.81
N LYS A 107 -4.93 -2.26 -10.66
CA LYS A 107 -5.74 -1.10 -10.28
C LYS A 107 -6.82 -1.42 -9.24
N GLU A 108 -7.22 -2.68 -9.16
CA GLU A 108 -8.21 -3.18 -8.19
C GLU A 108 -7.76 -2.90 -6.75
N ILE A 109 -6.44 -2.85 -6.47
CA ILE A 109 -5.92 -2.46 -5.16
C ILE A 109 -6.36 -1.03 -4.80
N ALA A 110 -6.25 -0.09 -5.74
CA ALA A 110 -6.64 1.30 -5.52
C ALA A 110 -8.18 1.45 -5.39
N LEU A 111 -8.93 0.64 -6.14
CA LEU A 111 -10.39 0.60 -6.04
C LEU A 111 -10.85 0.08 -4.67
N SER A 112 -10.31 -1.06 -4.22
CA SER A 112 -10.64 -1.61 -2.89
C SER A 112 -10.26 -0.66 -1.76
N LEU A 113 -9.08 -0.02 -1.84
CA LEU A 113 -8.70 0.99 -0.85
C LEU A 113 -9.66 2.18 -0.83
N HIS A 114 -10.11 2.65 -1.99
CA HIS A 114 -11.08 3.73 -2.06
C HIS A 114 -12.45 3.33 -1.48
N GLU A 115 -12.89 2.10 -1.73
CA GLU A 115 -14.12 1.55 -1.17
C GLU A 115 -14.06 1.43 0.37
N ASP A 116 -12.91 1.05 0.92
CA ASP A 116 -12.72 0.89 2.36
C ASP A 116 -12.56 2.22 3.11
N MET A 117 -11.77 3.14 2.54
CA MET A 117 -11.30 4.34 3.23
C MET A 117 -12.30 5.48 3.06
N LYS A 118 -13.04 5.80 4.12
CA LYS A 118 -14.13 6.80 4.11
C LYS A 118 -13.69 8.20 3.66
N ASN A 119 -12.47 8.61 3.99
CA ASN A 119 -11.93 9.94 3.68
C ASN A 119 -10.93 9.88 2.54
N SER A 120 -11.24 9.12 1.48
CA SER A 120 -10.35 8.95 0.34
C SER A 120 -10.86 9.62 -0.94
N THR A 121 -9.93 10.16 -1.73
CA THR A 121 -10.16 10.60 -3.11
C THR A 121 -9.33 9.75 -4.04
N LEU A 122 -9.94 9.16 -5.07
CA LEU A 122 -9.24 8.33 -6.05
C LEU A 122 -9.04 9.09 -7.38
N HIS A 123 -7.83 9.05 -7.89
CA HIS A 123 -7.48 9.51 -9.23
C HIS A 123 -6.81 8.40 -10.04
N LEU A 124 -7.45 8.02 -11.15
CA LEU A 124 -6.90 7.06 -12.10
C LEU A 124 -6.24 7.80 -13.28
N THR A 125 -5.02 7.38 -13.61
CA THR A 125 -4.27 7.85 -14.78
C THR A 125 -4.12 6.73 -15.81
N GLU A 126 -3.71 7.06 -17.04
CA GLU A 126 -3.43 6.07 -18.08
C GLU A 126 -2.08 6.38 -18.77
N GLY A 127 -1.32 5.35 -19.13
CA GLY A 127 -0.08 5.46 -19.91
C GLY A 127 1.18 5.80 -19.08
N LEU A 128 1.03 6.10 -17.79
CA LEU A 128 2.12 6.43 -16.88
C LEU A 128 2.77 5.17 -16.26
N LYS A 129 2.01 4.10 -16.08
CA LYS A 129 2.45 2.83 -15.47
C LYS A 129 3.04 3.05 -14.06
N HIS A 130 3.62 1.99 -13.49
CA HIS A 130 4.10 2.00 -12.11
C HIS A 130 5.13 3.08 -11.76
N ARG A 131 6.00 3.43 -12.72
CA ARG A 131 7.19 4.27 -12.45
C ARG A 131 7.13 5.65 -13.06
N ARG A 132 6.47 5.84 -14.22
CA ARG A 132 6.42 7.18 -14.86
C ARG A 132 5.38 8.07 -14.18
N ILE A 133 4.43 7.50 -13.44
CA ILE A 133 3.47 8.24 -12.61
C ILE A 133 4.16 9.22 -11.65
N LEU A 134 5.34 8.85 -11.13
CA LEU A 134 6.15 9.70 -10.24
C LEU A 134 6.84 10.88 -10.96
N ARG A 135 6.92 10.84 -12.29
CA ARG A 135 7.56 11.88 -13.12
C ARG A 135 6.54 12.75 -13.85
N ASP A 136 5.26 12.44 -13.71
CA ASP A 136 4.20 13.18 -14.35
C ASP A 136 3.94 14.48 -13.59
N GLU A 137 4.02 15.60 -14.30
CA GLU A 137 3.86 16.93 -13.71
C GLU A 137 2.46 17.14 -13.15
N LYS A 138 1.43 16.56 -13.77
CA LYS A 138 0.04 16.69 -13.29
C LYS A 138 -0.18 15.90 -12.02
N VAL A 139 0.43 14.71 -11.91
CA VAL A 139 0.43 13.94 -10.65
C VAL A 139 1.16 14.73 -9.56
N ALA A 140 2.34 15.29 -9.85
CA ALA A 140 3.07 16.10 -8.87
C ALA A 140 2.26 17.33 -8.41
N GLU A 141 1.63 18.05 -9.34
CA GLU A 141 0.76 19.20 -9.04
C GLU A 141 -0.46 18.78 -8.20
N MET A 142 -1.09 17.65 -8.53
CA MET A 142 -2.20 17.10 -7.75
C MET A 142 -1.81 16.79 -6.31
N VAL A 143 -0.65 16.15 -6.13
CA VAL A 143 -0.11 15.85 -4.79
C VAL A 143 0.19 17.13 -4.02
N LEU A 144 0.78 18.14 -4.68
CA LEU A 144 1.07 19.44 -4.06
C LEU A 144 -0.21 20.21 -3.67
N ASN A 145 -1.25 20.17 -4.49
CA ASN A 145 -2.52 20.84 -4.19
C ASN A 145 -3.33 20.11 -3.11
N PHE A 146 -3.16 18.79 -3.00
CA PHE A 146 -3.81 17.99 -1.97
C PHE A 146 -3.16 18.22 -0.60
N LEU A 147 -1.83 18.34 -0.53
CA LEU A 147 -1.10 18.62 0.71
C LEU A 147 -1.32 20.06 1.17
#